data_AF-A0A840G7P4-F1
#
_entry.id   AF-A0A840G7P4-F1
#
_cell.length_a   1.000
_cell.length_b   1.000
_cell.length_c   1.000
_cell.angle_alpha   90.00
_cell.angle_beta   90.00
_cell.angle_gamma   90.00
#
_symmetry.space_group_name_H-M   'P 1'
#
loop_
_entity.id
_entity.type
_entity.pdbx_description
1 polymer ?
#
loop_
_entity_poly.entity_id
_entity_poly.type
_entity_poly.pdbx_seq_one_letter_code
_entity_poly.pdbx_strand_id
1 'polypeptide(L)'
;MFTILPTLRRTGLALAVSAAALASVARADDPPQPRSEAASPAAQKGGRATNPQSATQASPSAAEPHRLPADSTTKQTLDLPGRTLNFAATAGSIRVFDGKGEPLADIAYTSYQLDGADRATRPVTFLFNGGPGASSAWLQFGAAGPWRLPLDGEALSPSASPEVKPNAETWLDFTDLVFIDPVSTGYSRFIASGEDARKSFYSVDGDVNAIALVIRRWLEKHDRLTSPKYVAGESYGGIRGPKVVRQLQLQHGVGVKGLILVSPLLDFREFTGTSLLQYVATLPSYVAVAREAKGPVKRADLADVEAYARGEFLADLVKGEADKEATNRLADKVAALTGIDQAVSRRLAGRFDVGEFRREFDRKNGKVTGRYDASVRGFDPYPDSSSSRFGDPSGDALQAPLTSAAVDVLTRKLNWRPDGSYEVLNGSVEGHWDFGRGINPPQSVSELRQILATDAKLNVLVAHGLFDLATPYFGTKRVLDQMPAFATQRVKFAVYPGGHMFYSQGGSRQAFRSEVEALIRE
;
A
#
# COMPACT_ATOMS: atom_id res chain seq x y z
N MET A 1 53.65 -33.15 53.45
CA MET A 1 53.10 -33.99 54.53
C MET A 1 51.63 -34.23 54.18
N PHE A 2 51.33 -35.44 53.69
CA PHE A 2 50.05 -36.22 53.67
C PHE A 2 48.68 -35.49 53.84
N THR A 3 47.53 -35.75 53.18
CA THR A 3 47.03 -36.58 52.04
C THR A 3 45.49 -36.35 51.92
N ILE A 4 44.87 -36.84 50.83
CA ILE A 4 43.46 -37.35 50.68
C ILE A 4 42.38 -36.39 50.12
N LEU A 5 41.94 -36.68 48.89
CA LEU A 5 40.55 -36.60 48.38
C LEU A 5 39.84 -37.93 48.72
N PRO A 6 38.48 -38.07 48.84
CA PRO A 6 37.53 -37.79 47.73
C PRO A 6 36.00 -37.56 48.04
N THR A 7 35.21 -37.44 46.96
CA THR A 7 33.81 -37.91 46.71
C THR A 7 32.51 -37.14 47.10
N LEU A 8 31.76 -36.86 46.02
CA LEU A 8 30.31 -36.75 45.71
C LEU A 8 29.16 -36.91 46.75
N ARG A 9 28.13 -36.07 46.46
CA ARG A 9 26.65 -36.30 46.32
C ARG A 9 25.67 -35.87 47.44
N ARG A 10 24.86 -34.87 47.07
CA ARG A 10 23.39 -34.64 47.23
C ARG A 10 22.75 -34.91 48.61
N THR A 11 22.13 -33.87 49.19
CA THR A 11 20.66 -33.66 49.28
C THR A 11 20.28 -32.34 49.96
N GLY A 12 19.25 -31.67 49.41
CA GLY A 12 18.22 -30.92 50.14
C GLY A 12 18.54 -29.50 50.63
N LEU A 13 18.08 -28.48 49.91
CA LEU A 13 17.60 -27.26 50.56
C LEU A 13 16.43 -26.62 49.80
N ALA A 14 15.47 -26.15 50.60
CA ALA A 14 14.12 -25.76 50.28
C ALA A 14 13.99 -24.53 49.38
N LEU A 15 12.95 -24.53 48.53
CA LEU A 15 12.39 -23.32 47.93
C LEU A 15 11.63 -22.54 49.01
N ALA A 16 12.06 -21.30 49.26
CA ALA A 16 11.23 -20.26 49.85
C ALA A 16 10.78 -19.33 48.72
N VAL A 17 9.48 -19.33 48.42
CA VAL A 17 8.82 -18.34 47.56
C VAL A 17 8.31 -17.23 48.46
N SER A 18 8.62 -15.98 48.12
CA SER A 18 7.95 -14.81 48.68
C SER A 18 7.73 -13.76 47.60
N ALA A 19 6.45 -13.40 47.44
CA ALA A 19 5.87 -12.28 46.70
C ALA A 19 6.38 -10.93 47.25
N ALA A 20 6.21 -9.73 46.68
CA ALA A 20 5.41 -9.11 45.60
C ALA A 20 6.26 -7.91 45.09
N ALA A 21 5.96 -7.07 44.08
CA ALA A 21 4.71 -6.57 43.55
C ALA A 21 4.94 -5.94 42.15
N LEU A 22 3.95 -6.09 41.27
CA LEU A 22 3.84 -5.35 40.00
C LEU A 22 2.73 -4.32 40.17
N ALA A 23 3.04 -3.05 39.90
CA ALA A 23 2.06 -1.97 39.85
C ALA A 23 1.48 -1.87 38.43
N SER A 24 0.17 -2.03 38.37
CA SER A 24 -0.73 -1.84 37.24
C SER A 24 -1.13 -0.36 37.10
N VAL A 25 -1.26 0.12 35.87
CA VAL A 25 -1.94 1.39 35.55
C VAL A 25 -3.26 1.07 34.84
N ALA A 26 -4.29 1.77 35.30
CA ALA A 26 -5.71 1.52 35.13
C ALA A 26 -6.25 1.56 33.69
N ARG A 27 -7.22 0.69 33.41
CA ARG A 27 -8.29 0.92 32.43
C ARG A 27 -9.57 1.23 33.20
N ALA A 28 -10.33 2.20 32.72
CA ALA A 28 -11.65 2.52 33.23
C ALA A 28 -12.67 1.52 32.66
N ASP A 29 -13.42 0.88 33.55
CA ASP A 29 -14.56 0.01 33.26
C ASP A 29 -15.85 0.85 33.19
N ASP A 30 -16.65 0.64 32.14
CA ASP A 30 -18.05 1.08 32.11
C ASP A 30 -18.97 -0.04 32.65
N PRO A 31 -20.04 0.29 33.40
CA PRO A 31 -20.86 -0.70 34.10
C PRO A 31 -21.91 -1.40 33.20
N PRO A 32 -22.33 -2.64 33.52
CA PRO A 32 -23.29 -3.40 32.73
C PRO A 32 -24.74 -2.99 33.04
N GLN A 33 -25.57 -2.81 32.00
CA GLN A 33 -27.02 -2.72 32.16
C GLN A 33 -27.72 -4.09 32.03
N PRO A 34 -28.84 -4.31 32.74
CA PRO A 34 -29.38 -5.63 33.00
C PRO A 34 -30.37 -6.13 31.92
N ARG A 35 -30.35 -7.44 31.68
CA ARG A 35 -31.37 -8.19 30.93
C ARG A 35 -32.64 -8.30 31.76
N SER A 36 -33.80 -8.02 31.17
CA SER A 36 -35.10 -8.46 31.67
C SER A 36 -35.73 -9.44 30.67
N GLU A 37 -35.88 -10.70 31.09
CA GLU A 37 -36.87 -11.62 30.55
C GLU A 37 -38.19 -11.41 31.29
N ALA A 38 -39.30 -11.30 30.56
CA ALA A 38 -40.64 -11.51 31.11
C ALA A 38 -41.60 -12.03 30.02
N ALA A 39 -41.94 -13.31 30.18
CA ALA A 39 -43.21 -14.00 29.96
C ALA A 39 -44.21 -13.57 28.87
N SER A 40 -44.60 -14.57 28.07
CA SER A 40 -45.85 -14.65 27.28
C SER A 40 -47.12 -14.54 28.13
N PRO A 41 -48.27 -14.28 27.47
CA PRO A 41 -49.37 -15.23 27.61
C PRO A 41 -49.99 -15.66 26.27
N ALA A 42 -50.44 -16.90 26.26
CA ALA A 42 -51.22 -17.53 25.20
C ALA A 42 -52.69 -17.08 25.22
N ALA A 43 -53.33 -16.96 24.05
CA ALA A 43 -54.77 -17.09 23.89
C ALA A 43 -55.16 -17.74 22.55
N GLN A 44 -56.20 -18.56 22.62
CA GLN A 44 -56.71 -19.62 21.75
C GLN A 44 -57.26 -19.26 20.35
N LYS A 45 -57.07 -20.23 19.43
CA LYS A 45 -57.98 -20.88 18.45
C LYS A 45 -59.12 -20.08 17.76
N GLY A 46 -59.17 -20.24 16.42
CA GLY A 46 -60.41 -20.57 15.71
C GLY A 46 -60.51 -20.10 14.25
N GLY A 47 -60.85 -21.00 13.32
CA GLY A 47 -61.60 -20.67 12.10
C GLY A 47 -60.89 -20.81 10.75
N ARG A 48 -61.45 -21.65 9.88
CA ARG A 48 -61.04 -21.95 8.49
C ARG A 48 -62.15 -21.47 7.54
N ALA A 49 -61.87 -20.64 6.52
CA ALA A 49 -62.67 -20.53 5.28
C ALA A 49 -62.03 -19.58 4.21
N THR A 50 -61.62 -20.20 3.08
CA THR A 50 -61.77 -19.84 1.64
C THR A 50 -61.75 -18.37 1.08
N ASN A 51 -60.70 -18.10 0.25
CA ASN A 51 -60.60 -17.42 -1.08
C ASN A 51 -61.14 -15.98 -1.35
N PRO A 52 -60.72 -15.28 -2.45
CA PRO A 52 -59.43 -15.19 -3.16
C PRO A 52 -59.02 -13.74 -3.57
N GLN A 53 -57.79 -13.59 -4.12
CA GLN A 53 -57.27 -12.47 -4.93
C GLN A 53 -57.18 -11.06 -4.31
N SER A 54 -55.95 -10.57 -4.12
CA SER A 54 -55.60 -9.15 -4.25
C SER A 54 -54.09 -9.02 -4.53
N ALA A 55 -53.79 -8.22 -5.55
CA ALA A 55 -52.48 -8.00 -6.14
C ALA A 55 -51.40 -7.66 -5.11
N THR A 56 -50.29 -8.42 -5.14
CA THR A 56 -49.07 -8.06 -4.42
C THR A 56 -48.38 -6.94 -5.21
N GLN A 57 -48.66 -5.70 -4.83
CA GLN A 57 -47.73 -4.59 -5.05
C GLN A 57 -46.37 -5.04 -4.50
N ALA A 58 -45.36 -5.05 -5.36
CA ALA A 58 -43.99 -5.28 -4.94
C ALA A 58 -43.60 -4.19 -3.93
N SER A 59 -43.47 -4.57 -2.66
CA SER A 59 -42.87 -3.72 -1.64
C SER A 59 -41.45 -3.35 -2.07
N PRO A 60 -41.00 -2.11 -1.85
CA PRO A 60 -39.61 -1.73 -2.10
C PRO A 60 -38.71 -2.62 -1.23
N SER A 61 -37.71 -3.22 -1.87
CA SER A 61 -36.65 -4.00 -1.21
C SER A 61 -36.24 -3.32 0.08
N ALA A 62 -36.33 -4.05 1.21
CA ALA A 62 -35.82 -3.59 2.49
C ALA A 62 -34.40 -3.03 2.30
N ALA A 63 -34.17 -1.81 2.76
CA ALA A 63 -32.87 -1.15 2.66
C ALA A 63 -31.83 -2.00 3.38
N GLU A 64 -30.83 -2.51 2.64
CA GLU A 64 -29.66 -3.17 3.22
C GLU A 64 -28.84 -2.11 3.98
N PRO A 65 -28.70 -2.21 5.32
CA PRO A 65 -28.16 -1.13 6.17
C PRO A 65 -26.67 -0.80 5.95
N HIS A 66 -26.00 -1.45 5.00
CA HIS A 66 -24.60 -1.21 4.65
C HIS A 66 -24.36 -0.99 3.16
N ARG A 67 -25.42 -0.95 2.35
CA ARG A 67 -25.29 -0.79 0.90
C ARG A 67 -24.84 0.62 0.54
N LEU A 68 -23.84 0.71 -0.33
CA LEU A 68 -23.43 2.00 -0.88
C LEU A 68 -24.50 2.59 -1.83
N PRO A 69 -24.62 3.92 -1.92
CA PRO A 69 -25.61 4.56 -2.79
C PRO A 69 -25.32 4.23 -4.27
N ALA A 70 -26.36 4.35 -5.09
CA ALA A 70 -26.23 4.16 -6.53
C ALA A 70 -25.16 5.08 -7.14
N ASP A 71 -24.59 4.65 -8.26
CA ASP A 71 -23.60 5.42 -9.01
C ASP A 71 -24.09 6.83 -9.32
N SER A 72 -23.22 7.82 -9.11
CA SER A 72 -23.42 9.19 -9.56
C SER A 72 -22.44 9.49 -10.69
N THR A 73 -22.96 9.96 -11.82
CA THR A 73 -22.15 10.42 -12.97
C THR A 73 -22.37 11.90 -13.18
N THR A 74 -21.28 12.64 -13.29
CA THR A 74 -21.27 14.08 -13.55
C THR A 74 -20.46 14.38 -14.80
N LYS A 75 -20.83 15.44 -15.51
CA LYS A 75 -20.02 15.99 -16.61
C LYS A 75 -19.07 17.03 -16.05
N GLN A 76 -17.81 16.91 -16.43
CA GLN A 76 -16.73 17.72 -15.89
C GLN A 76 -15.91 18.33 -17.03
N THR A 77 -15.42 19.53 -16.79
CA THR A 77 -14.47 20.22 -17.66
C THR A 77 -13.24 20.55 -16.82
N LEU A 78 -12.06 20.23 -17.36
CA LEU A 78 -10.78 20.52 -16.74
C LEU A 78 -9.94 21.37 -17.69
N ASP A 79 -9.74 22.62 -17.31
CA ASP A 79 -8.88 23.55 -18.03
C ASP A 79 -7.43 23.38 -17.60
N LEU A 80 -6.56 23.09 -18.56
CA LEU A 80 -5.13 22.87 -18.38
C LEU A 80 -4.34 23.79 -19.32
N PRO A 81 -3.04 24.04 -19.03
CA PRO A 81 -2.19 24.75 -19.97
C PRO A 81 -2.20 24.10 -21.36
N GLY A 82 -2.73 24.81 -22.35
CA GLY A 82 -2.76 24.39 -23.75
C GLY A 82 -3.81 23.33 -24.13
N ARG A 83 -4.68 22.89 -23.21
CA ARG A 83 -5.76 21.93 -23.52
C ARG A 83 -6.91 21.99 -22.52
N THR A 84 -8.10 21.62 -22.97
CA THR A 84 -9.28 21.42 -22.11
C THR A 84 -9.74 19.99 -22.26
N LEU A 85 -9.98 19.30 -21.15
CA LEU A 85 -10.52 17.94 -21.13
C LEU A 85 -11.99 17.98 -20.70
N ASN A 86 -12.88 17.46 -21.54
CA ASN A 86 -14.27 17.20 -21.20
C ASN A 86 -14.44 15.71 -20.94
N PHE A 87 -15.04 15.34 -19.81
CA PHE A 87 -15.15 13.93 -19.42
C PHE A 87 -16.38 13.68 -18.55
N ALA A 88 -16.82 12.42 -18.54
CA ALA A 88 -17.72 11.90 -17.53
C ALA A 88 -16.91 11.41 -16.33
N ALA A 89 -17.31 11.83 -15.13
CA ALA A 89 -16.75 11.36 -13.87
C ALA A 89 -17.83 10.60 -13.09
N THR A 90 -17.57 9.33 -12.79
CA THR A 90 -18.52 8.43 -12.13
C THR A 90 -17.93 7.93 -10.82
N ALA A 91 -18.63 8.13 -9.72
CA ALA A 91 -18.36 7.49 -8.44
C ALA A 91 -19.49 6.49 -8.12
N GLY A 92 -19.14 5.30 -7.68
CA GLY A 92 -20.12 4.23 -7.43
C GLY A 92 -19.48 3.00 -6.80
N SER A 93 -20.16 1.87 -6.87
CA SER A 93 -19.65 0.60 -6.35
C SER A 93 -19.96 -0.59 -7.26
N ILE A 94 -19.17 -1.65 -7.07
CA ILE A 94 -19.44 -2.99 -7.59
C ILE A 94 -19.71 -3.90 -6.39
N ARG A 95 -20.90 -4.52 -6.40
CA ARG A 95 -21.28 -5.53 -5.41
C ARG A 95 -20.58 -6.85 -5.72
N VAL A 96 -19.93 -7.41 -4.70
CA VAL A 96 -19.35 -8.76 -4.71
C VAL A 96 -20.28 -9.72 -3.97
N PHE A 97 -20.43 -10.91 -4.52
CA PHE A 97 -21.28 -11.98 -3.98
C PHE A 97 -20.45 -13.23 -3.70
N ASP A 98 -20.92 -14.07 -2.79
CA ASP A 98 -20.36 -15.39 -2.57
C ASP A 98 -20.82 -16.41 -3.64
N GLY A 99 -20.32 -17.65 -3.55
CA GLY A 99 -20.70 -18.72 -4.47
C GLY A 99 -22.16 -19.18 -4.36
N LYS A 100 -22.90 -18.75 -3.32
CA LYS A 100 -24.33 -19.02 -3.12
C LYS A 100 -25.22 -17.87 -3.63
N GLY A 101 -24.62 -16.76 -4.03
CA GLY A 101 -25.31 -15.56 -4.50
C GLY A 101 -25.62 -14.55 -3.40
N GLU A 102 -25.09 -14.72 -2.20
CA GLU A 102 -25.29 -13.79 -1.07
C GLU A 102 -24.33 -12.61 -1.16
N PRO A 103 -24.78 -11.36 -0.89
CA PRO A 103 -23.94 -10.18 -1.00
C PRO A 103 -22.87 -10.14 0.11
N LEU A 104 -21.60 -10.02 -0.29
CA LEU A 104 -20.46 -9.99 0.64
C LEU A 104 -19.98 -8.57 0.94
N ALA A 105 -19.72 -7.77 -0.10
CA ALA A 105 -19.11 -6.45 0.03
C ALA A 105 -19.50 -5.54 -1.14
N ASP A 106 -19.55 -4.24 -0.86
CA ASP A 106 -19.55 -3.20 -1.89
C ASP A 106 -18.15 -2.62 -2.02
N ILE A 107 -17.57 -2.73 -3.22
CA ILE A 107 -16.25 -2.17 -3.54
C ILE A 107 -16.46 -0.89 -4.33
N ALA A 108 -16.11 0.23 -3.70
CA ALA A 108 -16.19 1.57 -4.26
C ALA A 108 -15.15 1.77 -5.37
N TYR A 109 -15.55 2.55 -6.38
CA TYR A 109 -14.66 2.99 -7.42
C TYR A 109 -14.96 4.45 -7.82
N THR A 110 -13.94 5.15 -8.31
CA THR A 110 -14.10 6.40 -9.04
C THR A 110 -13.53 6.24 -10.44
N SER A 111 -14.26 6.63 -11.47
CA SER A 111 -13.80 6.56 -12.85
C SER A 111 -13.94 7.87 -13.60
N TYR A 112 -13.00 8.10 -14.52
CA TYR A 112 -12.95 9.28 -15.38
C TYR A 112 -12.80 8.82 -16.83
N GLN A 113 -13.79 9.17 -17.67
CA GLN A 113 -13.87 8.74 -19.06
C GLN A 113 -13.91 9.95 -19.97
N LEU A 114 -12.88 10.10 -20.82
CA LEU A 114 -12.77 11.23 -21.74
C LEU A 114 -13.90 11.21 -22.78
N ASP A 115 -14.52 12.36 -23.02
CA ASP A 115 -15.59 12.48 -24.01
C ASP A 115 -15.01 12.41 -25.44
N GLY A 116 -15.78 11.84 -26.38
CA GLY A 116 -15.46 11.85 -27.81
C GLY A 116 -14.45 10.82 -28.30
N ALA A 117 -13.93 9.94 -27.43
CA ALA A 117 -13.01 8.89 -27.83
C ALA A 117 -13.71 7.57 -28.18
N ASP A 118 -13.19 6.85 -29.19
CA ASP A 118 -13.68 5.52 -29.54
C ASP A 118 -13.31 4.50 -28.44
N ARG A 119 -14.32 3.90 -27.82
CA ARG A 119 -14.17 2.93 -26.73
C ARG A 119 -13.35 1.71 -27.12
N ALA A 120 -13.37 1.28 -28.38
CA ALA A 120 -12.62 0.10 -28.83
C ALA A 120 -11.11 0.33 -28.84
N THR A 121 -10.68 1.58 -29.05
CA THR A 121 -9.26 1.95 -29.16
C THR A 121 -8.75 2.71 -27.94
N ARG A 122 -9.63 3.42 -27.22
CA ARG A 122 -9.34 4.16 -25.99
C ARG A 122 -8.91 3.21 -24.85
N PRO A 123 -7.66 3.30 -24.37
CA PRO A 123 -7.22 2.51 -23.23
C PRO A 123 -7.99 2.85 -21.93
N VAL A 124 -8.05 1.88 -21.02
CA VAL A 124 -8.48 2.07 -19.64
C VAL A 124 -7.43 1.53 -18.68
N THR A 125 -7.11 2.28 -17.64
CA THR A 125 -6.17 1.91 -16.58
C THR A 125 -6.90 1.76 -15.27
N PHE A 126 -6.73 0.60 -14.62
CA PHE A 126 -7.25 0.30 -13.30
C PHE A 126 -6.17 0.55 -12.25
N LEU A 127 -6.43 1.43 -11.29
CA LEU A 127 -5.47 1.89 -10.30
C LEU A 127 -5.91 1.50 -8.89
N PHE A 128 -5.00 0.97 -8.10
CA PHE A 128 -5.20 0.70 -6.67
C PHE A 128 -3.92 0.96 -5.88
N ASN A 129 -4.08 1.52 -4.68
CA ASN A 129 -2.97 1.69 -3.74
C ASN A 129 -2.73 0.43 -2.91
N GLY A 130 -1.64 0.42 -2.16
CA GLY A 130 -1.20 -0.72 -1.36
C GLY A 130 -1.80 -0.78 0.04
N GLY A 131 -0.93 -0.64 1.04
CA GLY A 131 -1.20 -1.03 2.43
C GLY A 131 -0.67 -2.43 2.73
N PRO A 132 -1.52 -3.45 2.99
CA PRO A 132 -2.97 -3.49 2.74
C PRO A 132 -3.75 -2.52 3.64
N GLY A 133 -4.81 -1.92 3.10
CA GLY A 133 -5.64 -0.94 3.81
C GLY A 133 -5.58 0.50 3.29
N ALA A 134 -4.86 0.80 2.20
CA ALA A 134 -4.86 2.13 1.61
C ALA A 134 -5.92 2.27 0.50
N SER A 135 -6.66 3.39 0.48
CA SER A 135 -7.56 3.71 -0.63
C SER A 135 -6.79 4.22 -1.85
N SER A 136 -7.42 4.17 -3.02
CA SER A 136 -6.85 4.66 -4.28
C SER A 136 -6.68 6.19 -4.35
N ALA A 137 -7.09 6.93 -3.30
CA ALA A 137 -6.99 8.39 -3.21
C ALA A 137 -5.55 8.90 -3.39
N TRP A 138 -4.56 8.15 -2.92
CA TRP A 138 -3.14 8.54 -3.03
C TRP A 138 -2.71 8.67 -4.50
N LEU A 139 -3.07 7.71 -5.35
CA LEU A 139 -2.82 7.78 -6.79
C LEU A 139 -3.78 8.75 -7.49
N GLN A 140 -5.04 8.81 -7.04
CA GLN A 140 -6.06 9.67 -7.63
C GLN A 140 -5.74 11.16 -7.48
N PHE A 141 -5.41 11.60 -6.27
CA PHE A 141 -5.15 13.00 -5.96
C PHE A 141 -3.66 13.33 -5.82
N GLY A 142 -2.77 12.35 -6.02
CA GLY A 142 -1.33 12.56 -6.01
C GLY A 142 -0.67 12.45 -7.39
N ALA A 143 -1.14 11.53 -8.24
CA ALA A 143 -0.47 11.19 -9.49
C ALA A 143 -1.36 11.35 -10.74
N ALA A 144 -2.35 10.48 -10.91
CA ALA A 144 -2.94 10.20 -12.22
C ALA A 144 -4.27 10.93 -12.48
N GLY A 145 -5.05 11.23 -11.44
CA GLY A 145 -6.40 11.77 -11.58
C GLY A 145 -6.45 13.19 -12.16
N PRO A 146 -7.65 13.69 -12.51
CA PRO A 146 -7.83 15.01 -13.13
C PRO A 146 -7.52 16.17 -12.18
N TRP A 147 -7.61 15.94 -10.87
CA TRP A 147 -7.23 16.92 -9.85
C TRP A 147 -6.21 16.32 -8.90
N ARG A 148 -5.36 17.18 -8.34
CA ARG A 148 -4.33 16.81 -7.38
C ARG A 148 -4.31 17.73 -6.17
N LEU A 149 -3.83 17.22 -5.04
CA LEU A 149 -3.39 18.08 -3.97
C LEU A 149 -2.06 18.77 -4.35
N PRO A 150 -1.85 20.03 -3.93
CA PRO A 150 -0.55 20.68 -4.04
C PRO A 150 0.40 20.07 -3.00
N LEU A 151 1.07 18.98 -3.37
CA LEU A 151 2.06 18.28 -2.53
C LEU A 151 3.50 18.81 -2.72
N ASP A 152 3.66 19.78 -3.61
CA ASP A 152 4.89 20.51 -3.90
C ASP A 152 4.96 21.81 -3.07
N GLY A 153 6.11 22.10 -2.46
CA GLY A 153 6.36 23.38 -1.80
C GLY A 153 6.50 23.31 -0.28
N GLU A 154 5.74 24.13 0.46
CA GLU A 154 5.80 24.27 1.92
C GLU A 154 5.76 22.91 2.63
N ALA A 155 6.31 22.85 3.85
CA ALA A 155 6.34 21.62 4.64
C ALA A 155 4.92 21.01 4.74
N LEU A 156 4.81 19.74 4.35
CA LEU A 156 3.55 19.00 4.43
C LEU A 156 2.98 19.13 5.84
N SER A 157 1.68 19.45 5.92
CA SER A 157 1.00 19.70 7.19
C SER A 157 -0.37 19.02 7.19
N PRO A 158 -0.77 18.37 8.30
CA PRO A 158 -2.14 17.89 8.47
C PRO A 158 -3.20 18.99 8.32
N SER A 159 -2.83 20.26 8.56
CA SER A 159 -3.71 21.42 8.45
C SER A 159 -3.66 22.09 7.07
N ALA A 160 -2.96 21.50 6.10
CA ALA A 160 -2.94 22.00 4.73
C ALA A 160 -4.35 22.03 4.14
N SER A 161 -4.60 22.99 3.24
CA SER A 161 -5.89 23.07 2.54
C SER A 161 -6.17 21.77 1.77
N PRO A 162 -7.38 21.19 1.90
CA PRO A 162 -7.76 20.01 1.14
C PRO A 162 -8.21 20.33 -0.29
N GLU A 163 -8.12 21.59 -0.72
CA GLU A 163 -8.55 22.02 -2.04
C GLU A 163 -7.66 21.42 -3.14
N VAL A 164 -8.29 20.63 -4.01
CA VAL A 164 -7.62 20.03 -5.16
C VAL A 164 -7.50 21.04 -6.31
N LYS A 165 -6.35 21.02 -6.98
CA LYS A 165 -6.05 21.85 -8.16
C LYS A 165 -6.09 21.01 -9.44
N PRO A 166 -6.34 21.62 -10.61
CA PRO A 166 -6.19 20.93 -11.89
C PRO A 166 -4.83 20.24 -12.02
N ASN A 167 -4.83 18.98 -12.42
CA ASN A 167 -3.61 18.20 -12.59
C ASN A 167 -3.15 18.24 -14.05
N ALA A 168 -2.18 19.12 -14.36
CA ALA A 168 -1.57 19.18 -15.69
C ALA A 168 -0.86 17.88 -16.09
N GLU A 169 -0.50 17.04 -15.10
CA GLU A 169 0.11 15.74 -15.31
C GLU A 169 -0.89 14.56 -15.28
N THR A 170 -2.21 14.82 -15.42
CA THR A 170 -3.20 13.74 -15.46
C THR A 170 -2.93 12.73 -16.57
N TRP A 171 -3.27 11.47 -16.30
CA TRP A 171 -3.18 10.39 -17.29
C TRP A 171 -4.42 10.34 -18.20
N LEU A 172 -5.46 11.11 -17.88
CA LEU A 172 -6.72 11.15 -18.64
C LEU A 172 -6.53 11.59 -20.09
N ASP A 173 -5.40 12.23 -20.42
CA ASP A 173 -5.03 12.56 -21.80
C ASP A 173 -4.86 11.34 -22.70
N PHE A 174 -4.44 10.20 -22.13
CA PHE A 174 -4.01 9.03 -22.90
C PHE A 174 -4.55 7.71 -22.37
N THR A 175 -5.21 7.67 -21.21
CA THR A 175 -6.00 6.50 -20.75
C THR A 175 -7.19 6.91 -19.88
N ASP A 176 -8.34 6.24 -20.00
CA ASP A 176 -9.42 6.43 -19.04
C ASP A 176 -9.02 5.79 -17.71
N LEU A 177 -9.53 6.32 -16.60
CA LEU A 177 -9.02 6.00 -15.27
C LEU A 177 -10.11 5.35 -14.44
N VAL A 178 -9.77 4.26 -13.74
CA VAL A 178 -10.65 3.60 -12.77
C VAL A 178 -9.88 3.34 -11.49
N PHE A 179 -10.15 4.15 -10.48
CA PHE A 179 -9.58 4.06 -9.14
C PHE A 179 -10.44 3.12 -8.30
N ILE A 180 -9.87 2.03 -7.80
CA ILE A 180 -10.55 0.98 -7.03
C ILE A 180 -10.06 1.05 -5.59
N ASP A 181 -11.00 1.21 -4.66
CA ASP A 181 -10.73 1.16 -3.22
C ASP A 181 -10.95 -0.27 -2.72
N PRO A 182 -9.91 -1.05 -2.34
CA PRO A 182 -10.10 -2.38 -1.75
C PRO A 182 -11.09 -2.38 -0.57
N VAL A 183 -11.67 -3.52 -0.25
CA VAL A 183 -12.68 -3.61 0.84
C VAL A 183 -12.13 -3.02 2.14
N SER A 184 -12.96 -2.25 2.85
CA SER A 184 -12.62 -1.50 4.07
C SER A 184 -11.67 -0.31 3.89
N THR A 185 -11.45 0.12 2.65
CA THR A 185 -10.74 1.38 2.31
C THR A 185 -11.66 2.30 1.53
N GLY A 186 -11.38 3.61 1.55
CA GLY A 186 -12.27 4.61 1.01
C GLY A 186 -13.66 4.49 1.60
N TYR A 187 -14.68 4.30 0.75
CA TYR A 187 -16.03 3.97 1.21
C TYR A 187 -16.39 2.48 1.10
N SER A 188 -15.51 1.65 0.52
CA SER A 188 -15.73 0.22 0.36
C SER A 188 -15.95 -0.47 1.70
N ARG A 189 -16.95 -1.36 1.76
CA ARG A 189 -17.34 -1.98 3.03
C ARG A 189 -18.00 -3.33 2.84
N PHE A 190 -17.99 -4.15 3.89
CA PHE A 190 -18.75 -5.39 3.94
C PHE A 190 -20.27 -5.11 3.99
N ILE A 191 -21.02 -5.97 3.32
CA ILE A 191 -22.47 -6.09 3.43
C ILE A 191 -22.81 -7.25 4.36
N ALA A 192 -22.13 -8.38 4.17
CA ALA A 192 -22.27 -9.53 5.03
C ALA A 192 -21.70 -9.23 6.42
N SER A 193 -22.45 -9.61 7.45
CA SER A 193 -21.96 -9.64 8.82
C SER A 193 -21.18 -10.93 9.07
N GLY A 194 -20.06 -10.85 9.78
CA GLY A 194 -19.36 -12.02 10.33
C GLY A 194 -17.91 -12.16 9.89
N GLU A 195 -17.17 -12.93 10.68
CA GLU A 195 -15.73 -13.15 10.53
C GLU A 195 -15.35 -13.85 9.22
N ASP A 196 -16.20 -14.72 8.69
CA ASP A 196 -15.89 -15.50 7.49
C ASP A 196 -15.88 -14.63 6.23
N ALA A 197 -16.79 -13.66 6.14
CA ALA A 197 -16.76 -12.64 5.09
C ALA A 197 -15.48 -11.81 5.20
N ARG A 198 -15.05 -11.44 6.41
CA ARG A 198 -13.80 -10.71 6.59
C ARG A 198 -12.58 -11.52 6.13
N LYS A 199 -12.49 -12.79 6.54
CA LYS A 199 -11.38 -13.70 6.18
C LYS A 199 -11.31 -14.01 4.68
N SER A 200 -12.44 -14.01 3.97
CA SER A 200 -12.44 -14.26 2.53
C SER A 200 -11.86 -13.11 1.70
N PHE A 201 -11.73 -11.91 2.27
CA PHE A 201 -11.07 -10.77 1.61
C PHE A 201 -9.73 -10.39 2.25
N TYR A 202 -9.57 -10.53 3.57
CA TYR A 202 -8.36 -10.11 4.28
C TYR A 202 -7.25 -11.17 4.16
N SER A 203 -6.90 -11.51 2.93
CA SER A 203 -5.82 -12.40 2.56
C SER A 203 -5.29 -11.99 1.18
N VAL A 204 -4.07 -12.39 0.86
CA VAL A 204 -3.45 -12.10 -0.45
C VAL A 204 -4.36 -12.53 -1.60
N ASP A 205 -4.86 -13.77 -1.57
CA ASP A 205 -5.67 -14.32 -2.66
C ASP A 205 -7.10 -13.77 -2.67
N GLY A 206 -7.71 -13.59 -1.50
CA GLY A 206 -9.06 -13.00 -1.38
C GLY A 206 -9.13 -11.61 -1.99
N ASP A 207 -8.17 -10.76 -1.65
CA ASP A 207 -8.01 -9.40 -2.17
C ASP A 207 -7.78 -9.37 -3.70
N VAL A 208 -6.84 -10.19 -4.18
CA VAL A 208 -6.55 -10.31 -5.61
C VAL A 208 -7.79 -10.75 -6.39
N ASN A 209 -8.53 -11.75 -5.91
CA ASN A 209 -9.73 -12.26 -6.56
C ASN A 209 -10.84 -11.20 -6.58
N ALA A 210 -11.04 -10.48 -5.47
CA ALA A 210 -12.03 -9.41 -5.39
C ALA A 210 -11.73 -8.29 -6.40
N ILE A 211 -10.48 -7.85 -6.49
CA ILE A 211 -10.07 -6.77 -7.40
C ILE A 211 -10.16 -7.20 -8.87
N ALA A 212 -9.71 -8.41 -9.20
CA ALA A 212 -9.85 -8.94 -10.56
C ALA A 212 -11.33 -9.06 -10.98
N LEU A 213 -12.20 -9.50 -10.07
CA LEU A 213 -13.64 -9.54 -10.28
C LEU A 213 -14.21 -8.13 -10.50
N VAL A 214 -13.85 -7.15 -9.68
CA VAL A 214 -14.31 -5.76 -9.82
C VAL A 214 -13.90 -5.18 -11.17
N ILE A 215 -12.66 -5.39 -11.60
CA ILE A 215 -12.19 -4.99 -12.94
C ILE A 215 -13.07 -5.63 -14.02
N ARG A 216 -13.27 -6.97 -13.95
CA ARG A 216 -14.10 -7.69 -14.92
C ARG A 216 -15.53 -7.14 -14.98
N ARG A 217 -16.16 -6.88 -13.84
CA ARG A 217 -17.54 -6.35 -13.74
C ARG A 217 -17.65 -4.91 -14.19
N TRP A 218 -16.67 -4.08 -13.86
CA TRP A 218 -16.62 -2.69 -14.33
C TRP A 218 -16.54 -2.64 -15.86
N LEU A 219 -15.74 -3.51 -16.47
CA LEU A 219 -15.64 -3.63 -17.93
C LEU A 219 -16.99 -4.03 -18.59
N GLU A 220 -17.79 -4.89 -17.95
CA GLU A 220 -19.15 -5.23 -18.42
C GLU A 220 -20.10 -4.05 -18.28
N LYS A 221 -20.13 -3.45 -17.10
CA LYS A 221 -21.05 -2.37 -16.75
C LYS A 221 -20.88 -1.15 -17.66
N HIS A 222 -19.69 -0.93 -18.22
CA HIS A 222 -19.35 0.25 -19.03
C HIS A 222 -19.08 -0.07 -20.50
N ASP A 223 -19.32 -1.31 -20.95
CA ASP A 223 -19.06 -1.76 -22.33
C ASP A 223 -17.60 -1.52 -22.78
N ARG A 224 -16.64 -1.84 -21.91
CA ARG A 224 -15.19 -1.62 -22.13
C ARG A 224 -14.39 -2.89 -22.36
N LEU A 225 -15.07 -4.02 -22.58
CA LEU A 225 -14.43 -5.31 -22.82
C LEU A 225 -13.49 -5.33 -24.02
N THR A 226 -13.67 -4.47 -25.02
CA THR A 226 -12.80 -4.38 -26.21
C THR A 226 -11.61 -3.43 -26.04
N SER A 227 -11.66 -2.52 -25.06
CA SER A 227 -10.60 -1.53 -24.83
C SER A 227 -9.25 -2.19 -24.51
N PRO A 228 -8.11 -1.57 -24.86
CA PRO A 228 -6.82 -1.91 -24.25
C PRO A 228 -6.86 -1.68 -22.74
N LYS A 229 -6.42 -2.66 -21.92
CA LYS A 229 -6.45 -2.55 -20.45
C LYS A 229 -5.04 -2.50 -19.89
N TYR A 230 -4.87 -1.65 -18.88
CA TYR A 230 -3.66 -1.51 -18.09
C TYR A 230 -4.01 -1.62 -16.60
N VAL A 231 -3.07 -2.10 -15.80
CA VAL A 231 -3.21 -2.17 -14.34
C VAL A 231 -2.08 -1.36 -13.72
N ALA A 232 -2.40 -0.53 -12.73
CA ALA A 232 -1.44 0.21 -11.94
C ALA A 232 -1.60 -0.10 -10.45
N GLY A 233 -0.50 -0.49 -9.80
CA GLY A 233 -0.49 -0.81 -8.37
C GLY A 233 0.68 -0.14 -7.66
N GLU A 234 0.40 0.44 -6.49
CA GLU A 234 1.44 1.08 -5.67
C GLU A 234 1.74 0.29 -4.39
N SER A 235 3.00 0.27 -3.94
CA SER A 235 3.39 -0.29 -2.64
C SER A 235 3.11 -1.80 -2.56
N TYR A 236 2.28 -2.26 -1.62
CA TYR A 236 1.71 -3.62 -1.61
C TYR A 236 0.97 -3.99 -2.93
N GLY A 237 0.61 -2.98 -3.74
CA GLY A 237 0.24 -3.13 -5.15
C GLY A 237 1.28 -3.88 -6.00
N GLY A 238 2.54 -3.98 -5.56
CA GLY A 238 3.55 -4.86 -6.12
C GLY A 238 3.28 -6.36 -5.90
N ILE A 239 2.69 -6.74 -4.76
CA ILE A 239 2.23 -8.12 -4.51
C ILE A 239 0.96 -8.38 -5.32
N ARG A 240 0.01 -7.44 -5.24
CA ARG A 240 -1.31 -7.54 -5.86
C ARG A 240 -1.27 -7.48 -7.39
N GLY A 241 -0.51 -6.55 -7.97
CA GLY A 241 -0.52 -6.22 -9.40
C GLY A 241 -0.26 -7.43 -10.31
N PRO A 242 0.90 -8.10 -10.19
CA PRO A 242 1.18 -9.30 -11.00
C PRO A 242 0.15 -10.42 -10.81
N LYS A 243 -0.36 -10.59 -9.58
CA LYS A 243 -1.38 -11.60 -9.25
C LYS A 243 -2.73 -11.25 -9.88
N VAL A 244 -3.16 -10.00 -9.83
CA VAL A 244 -4.39 -9.51 -10.48
C VAL A 244 -4.30 -9.68 -11.99
N VAL A 245 -3.18 -9.29 -12.62
CA VAL A 245 -2.99 -9.49 -14.07
C VAL A 245 -3.10 -10.97 -14.43
N ARG A 246 -2.47 -11.85 -13.64
CA ARG A 246 -2.56 -13.30 -13.84
C ARG A 246 -4.00 -13.81 -13.69
N GLN A 247 -4.73 -13.38 -12.66
CA GLN A 247 -6.13 -13.77 -12.47
C GLN A 247 -7.02 -13.28 -13.61
N LEU A 248 -6.82 -12.05 -14.07
CA LEU A 248 -7.53 -11.49 -15.21
C LEU A 248 -7.31 -12.35 -16.47
N GLN A 249 -6.05 -12.67 -16.77
CA GLN A 249 -5.68 -13.47 -17.95
C GLN A 249 -6.21 -14.90 -17.88
N LEU A 250 -6.06 -15.59 -16.75
CA LEU A 250 -6.28 -17.04 -16.67
C LEU A 250 -7.65 -17.46 -16.13
N GLN A 251 -8.33 -16.60 -15.36
CA GLN A 251 -9.62 -16.95 -14.73
C GLN A 251 -10.78 -16.07 -15.20
N HIS A 252 -10.53 -14.79 -15.52
CA HIS A 252 -11.60 -13.88 -15.93
C HIS A 252 -11.68 -13.62 -17.44
N GLY A 253 -10.75 -14.16 -18.24
CA GLY A 253 -10.74 -13.99 -19.69
C GLY A 253 -10.46 -12.55 -20.14
N VAL A 254 -9.70 -11.79 -19.36
CA VAL A 254 -9.35 -10.38 -19.63
C VAL A 254 -7.86 -10.27 -19.90
N GLY A 255 -7.50 -9.96 -21.14
CA GLY A 255 -6.12 -9.62 -21.50
C GLY A 255 -5.73 -8.22 -21.01
N VAL A 256 -4.50 -8.08 -20.51
CA VAL A 256 -3.92 -6.82 -20.03
C VAL A 256 -2.67 -6.52 -20.85
N LYS A 257 -2.58 -5.32 -21.42
CA LYS A 257 -1.46 -4.90 -22.27
C LYS A 257 -0.26 -4.39 -21.48
N GLY A 258 -0.49 -3.82 -20.29
CA GLY A 258 0.61 -3.33 -19.47
C GLY A 258 0.32 -3.29 -17.98
N LEU A 259 1.40 -3.43 -17.21
CA LEU A 259 1.40 -3.33 -15.75
C LEU A 259 2.33 -2.19 -15.32
N ILE A 260 1.81 -1.23 -14.55
CA ILE A 260 2.57 -0.14 -13.95
C ILE A 260 2.68 -0.40 -12.45
N LEU A 261 3.91 -0.49 -11.93
CA LEU A 261 4.19 -0.67 -10.53
C LEU A 261 4.87 0.56 -9.97
N VAL A 262 4.26 1.17 -8.96
CA VAL A 262 4.75 2.39 -8.30
C VAL A 262 5.27 2.02 -6.92
N SER A 263 6.57 2.19 -6.72
CA SER A 263 7.29 1.82 -5.51
C SER A 263 6.88 0.43 -4.97
N PRO A 264 6.92 -0.65 -5.78
CA PRO A 264 6.34 -1.93 -5.40
C PRO A 264 7.10 -2.67 -4.31
N LEU A 265 6.34 -3.35 -3.45
CA LEU A 265 6.79 -4.52 -2.70
C LEU A 265 6.58 -5.77 -3.54
N LEU A 266 7.65 -6.47 -3.93
CA LEU A 266 7.55 -7.70 -4.73
C LEU A 266 7.71 -8.98 -3.91
N ASP A 267 8.40 -8.91 -2.76
CA ASP A 267 8.76 -10.09 -1.97
C ASP A 267 9.02 -9.71 -0.51
N PHE A 268 8.18 -10.18 0.41
CA PHE A 268 8.33 -9.89 1.84
C PHE A 268 9.62 -10.46 2.47
N ARG A 269 10.29 -11.44 1.84
CA ARG A 269 11.59 -11.96 2.32
C ARG A 269 12.68 -10.91 2.32
N GLU A 270 12.53 -9.85 1.53
CA GLU A 270 13.49 -8.75 1.45
C GLU A 270 13.26 -7.68 2.52
N PHE A 271 12.13 -7.76 3.22
CA PHE A 271 11.65 -6.72 4.14
C PHE A 271 11.39 -7.23 5.56
N THR A 272 11.47 -8.54 5.77
CA THR A 272 11.13 -9.18 7.05
C THR A 272 12.16 -10.24 7.44
N GLY A 273 12.30 -10.44 8.74
CA GLY A 273 13.05 -11.56 9.32
C GLY A 273 14.57 -11.41 9.27
N THR A 274 15.26 -12.54 9.17
CA THR A 274 16.72 -12.69 9.30
C THR A 274 17.48 -12.56 7.98
N SER A 275 16.83 -12.08 6.91
CA SER A 275 17.44 -11.95 5.59
C SER A 275 18.53 -10.88 5.60
N LEU A 276 19.74 -11.22 5.17
CA LEU A 276 20.83 -10.24 5.00
C LEU A 276 20.55 -9.26 3.84
N LEU A 277 19.69 -9.65 2.89
CA LEU A 277 19.40 -8.86 1.70
C LEU A 277 18.61 -7.59 2.01
N GLN A 278 17.96 -7.50 3.17
CA GLN A 278 17.27 -6.28 3.59
C GLN A 278 18.25 -5.11 3.72
N TYR A 279 19.45 -5.34 4.28
CA TYR A 279 20.48 -4.31 4.42
C TYR A 279 21.07 -3.91 3.07
N VAL A 280 21.24 -4.88 2.16
CA VAL A 280 21.70 -4.62 0.80
C VAL A 280 20.68 -3.76 0.04
N ALA A 281 19.39 -4.04 0.22
CA ALA A 281 18.30 -3.33 -0.43
C ALA A 281 18.15 -1.88 0.06
N THR A 282 18.37 -1.63 1.36
CA THR A 282 18.16 -0.30 1.97
C THR A 282 19.36 0.64 1.83
N LEU A 283 20.59 0.12 1.82
CA LEU A 283 21.80 0.96 1.88
C LEU A 283 21.85 2.05 0.79
N PRO A 284 21.55 1.79 -0.50
CA PRO A 284 21.55 2.85 -1.50
C PRO A 284 20.57 3.99 -1.20
N SER A 285 19.36 3.69 -0.69
CA SER A 285 18.40 4.74 -0.28
C SER A 285 18.90 5.54 0.93
N TYR A 286 19.55 4.89 1.91
CA TYR A 286 20.16 5.61 3.05
C TYR A 286 21.25 6.59 2.59
N VAL A 287 22.10 6.16 1.66
CA VAL A 287 23.15 7.04 1.11
C VAL A 287 22.56 8.11 0.19
N ALA A 288 21.48 7.82 -0.53
CA ALA A 288 20.73 8.81 -1.28
C ALA A 288 20.26 9.96 -0.38
N VAL A 289 19.68 9.64 0.78
CA VAL A 289 19.24 10.64 1.78
C VAL A 289 20.43 11.46 2.31
N ALA A 290 21.55 10.80 2.62
CA ALA A 290 22.76 11.47 3.09
C ALA A 290 23.40 12.41 2.05
N ARG A 291 23.32 12.04 0.76
CA ARG A 291 23.79 12.86 -0.36
C ARG A 291 22.81 13.99 -0.67
N GLU A 292 21.51 13.73 -0.64
CA GLU A 292 20.44 14.74 -0.86
C GLU A 292 20.55 15.89 0.14
N ALA A 293 20.89 15.58 1.40
CA ALA A 293 21.14 16.59 2.43
C ALA A 293 22.30 17.57 2.10
N LYS A 294 23.13 17.26 1.09
CA LYS A 294 24.24 18.10 0.60
C LYS A 294 23.95 18.73 -0.77
N GLY A 295 22.93 18.26 -1.49
CA GLY A 295 22.52 18.75 -2.80
C GLY A 295 21.75 17.68 -3.60
N PRO A 296 21.07 18.06 -4.69
CA PRO A 296 20.18 17.16 -5.44
C PRO A 296 20.88 15.90 -5.95
N VAL A 297 20.25 14.74 -5.75
CA VAL A 297 20.78 13.42 -6.15
C VAL A 297 19.96 12.78 -7.25
N LYS A 298 20.64 12.14 -8.21
CA LYS A 298 20.06 11.21 -9.18
C LYS A 298 20.57 9.80 -8.93
N ARG A 299 19.87 8.79 -9.45
CA ARG A 299 20.31 7.39 -9.32
C ARG A 299 21.73 7.15 -9.86
N ALA A 300 22.12 7.82 -10.95
CA ALA A 300 23.46 7.69 -11.52
C ALA A 300 24.56 8.06 -10.51
N ASP A 301 24.26 9.00 -9.61
CA ASP A 301 25.18 9.42 -8.56
C ASP A 301 25.34 8.37 -7.46
N LEU A 302 24.56 7.28 -7.45
CA LEU A 302 24.63 6.18 -6.46
C LEU A 302 25.32 4.93 -7.01
N ALA A 303 25.90 4.98 -8.22
CA ALA A 303 26.50 3.80 -8.86
C ALA A 303 27.61 3.15 -8.01
N ASP A 304 28.41 3.96 -7.30
CA ASP A 304 29.45 3.48 -6.39
C ASP A 304 28.87 2.71 -5.18
N VAL A 305 27.74 3.19 -4.64
CA VAL A 305 27.04 2.56 -3.52
C VAL A 305 26.30 1.31 -3.96
N GLU A 306 25.66 1.32 -5.14
CA GLU A 306 25.04 0.14 -5.73
C GLU A 306 26.08 -0.97 -5.94
N ALA A 307 27.27 -0.63 -6.44
CA ALA A 307 28.38 -1.56 -6.60
C ALA A 307 28.90 -2.10 -5.25
N TYR A 308 29.11 -1.21 -4.28
CA TYR A 308 29.53 -1.60 -2.93
C TYR A 308 28.52 -2.54 -2.25
N ALA A 309 27.22 -2.21 -2.32
CA ALA A 309 26.13 -2.98 -1.74
C ALA A 309 26.09 -4.42 -2.28
N ARG A 310 26.32 -4.60 -3.59
CA ARG A 310 26.35 -5.93 -4.25
C ARG A 310 27.65 -6.70 -4.03
N GLY A 311 28.75 -6.00 -3.81
CA GLY A 311 30.09 -6.57 -3.67
C GLY A 311 30.49 -6.73 -2.21
N GLU A 312 31.44 -5.89 -1.80
CA GLU A 312 32.10 -5.95 -0.49
C GLU A 312 31.13 -5.94 0.69
N PHE A 313 30.05 -5.14 0.61
CA PHE A 313 29.07 -5.07 1.68
C PHE A 313 28.38 -6.41 1.93
N LEU A 314 27.89 -7.06 0.86
CA LEU A 314 27.29 -8.39 0.96
C LEU A 314 28.32 -9.44 1.40
N ALA A 315 29.54 -9.37 0.90
CA ALA A 315 30.60 -10.29 1.29
C ALA A 315 30.92 -10.20 2.79
N ASP A 316 31.03 -9.00 3.35
CA ASP A 316 31.27 -8.80 4.78
C ASP A 316 30.02 -9.11 5.64
N LEU A 317 28.80 -8.87 5.14
CA LEU A 317 27.57 -9.30 5.81
C LEU A 317 27.54 -10.82 6.04
N VAL A 318 27.93 -11.60 5.03
CA VAL A 318 27.92 -13.08 5.07
C VAL A 318 28.95 -13.65 6.05
N LYS A 319 30.09 -12.98 6.25
CA LYS A 319 31.10 -13.39 7.26
C LYS A 319 30.55 -13.36 8.69
N GLY A 320 29.54 -12.53 8.94
CA GLY A 320 28.81 -12.47 10.21
C GLY A 320 29.58 -11.78 11.34
N GLU A 321 28.97 -11.70 12.51
CA GLU A 321 29.51 -10.93 13.65
C GLU A 321 30.68 -11.57 14.39
N ALA A 322 30.96 -12.84 14.10
CA ALA A 322 32.14 -13.53 14.61
C ALA A 322 33.43 -12.95 14.01
N ASP A 323 33.38 -12.46 12.77
CA ASP A 323 34.48 -11.77 12.12
C ASP A 323 34.45 -10.27 12.47
N LYS A 324 35.25 -9.89 13.48
CA LYS A 324 35.30 -8.51 13.95
C LYS A 324 35.89 -7.57 12.91
N GLU A 325 36.84 -8.00 12.09
CA GLU A 325 37.41 -7.14 11.05
C GLU A 325 36.37 -6.82 9.97
N ALA A 326 35.58 -7.82 9.55
CA ALA A 326 34.48 -7.63 8.62
C ALA A 326 33.41 -6.68 9.17
N THR A 327 32.96 -6.88 10.40
CA THR A 327 31.98 -5.96 11.02
C THR A 327 32.51 -4.55 11.18
N ASN A 328 33.82 -4.41 11.44
CA ASN A 328 34.48 -3.13 11.59
C ASN A 328 34.53 -2.37 10.26
N ARG A 329 34.94 -3.04 9.17
CA ARG A 329 34.94 -2.46 7.82
C ARG A 329 33.54 -2.04 7.39
N LEU A 330 32.54 -2.90 7.62
CA LEU A 330 31.15 -2.65 7.27
C LEU A 330 30.63 -1.42 8.02
N ALA A 331 30.77 -1.39 9.35
CA ALA A 331 30.33 -0.27 10.17
C ALA A 331 31.01 1.06 9.80
N ASP A 332 32.33 1.05 9.56
CA ASP A 332 33.04 2.27 9.15
C ASP A 332 32.58 2.79 7.82
N LYS A 333 32.41 1.90 6.84
CA LYS A 333 31.98 2.30 5.51
C LYS A 333 30.56 2.83 5.53
N VAL A 334 29.64 2.21 6.27
CA VAL A 334 28.27 2.71 6.43
C VAL A 334 28.26 4.07 7.15
N ALA A 335 29.04 4.25 8.22
CA ALA A 335 29.16 5.55 8.90
C ALA A 335 29.68 6.64 7.96
N ALA A 336 30.73 6.34 7.19
CA ALA A 336 31.30 7.28 6.22
C ALA A 336 30.31 7.64 5.09
N LEU A 337 29.53 6.67 4.60
CA LEU A 337 28.57 6.87 3.52
C LEU A 337 27.31 7.64 3.97
N THR A 338 26.83 7.37 5.17
CA THR A 338 25.58 7.94 5.70
C THR A 338 25.77 9.22 6.52
N GLY A 339 26.98 9.41 7.08
CA GLY A 339 27.26 10.49 8.04
C GLY A 339 26.70 10.24 9.45
N ILE A 340 26.16 9.04 9.73
CA ILE A 340 25.76 8.63 11.07
C ILE A 340 27.01 8.41 11.92
N ASP A 341 26.89 8.72 13.21
CA ASP A 341 27.97 8.55 14.19
C ASP A 341 28.59 7.14 14.13
N GLN A 342 29.92 7.08 14.12
CA GLN A 342 30.66 5.83 13.98
C GLN A 342 30.39 4.87 15.15
N ALA A 343 30.20 5.37 16.37
CA ALA A 343 29.89 4.53 17.52
C ALA A 343 28.52 3.87 17.39
N VAL A 344 27.53 4.59 16.84
CA VAL A 344 26.21 4.01 16.51
C VAL A 344 26.34 2.92 15.46
N SER A 345 27.04 3.21 14.35
CA SER A 345 27.26 2.20 13.30
C SER A 345 27.99 0.96 13.83
N ARG A 346 29.01 1.14 14.68
CA ARG A 346 29.77 0.05 15.30
C ARG A 346 28.92 -0.78 16.27
N ARG A 347 28.05 -0.14 17.06
CA ARG A 347 27.08 -0.85 17.92
C ARG A 347 26.19 -1.78 17.11
N LEU A 348 25.79 -1.36 15.92
CA LEU A 348 24.92 -2.12 15.01
C LEU A 348 25.69 -3.02 14.05
N ALA A 349 27.04 -3.07 14.14
CA ALA A 349 27.89 -3.72 13.16
C ALA A 349 27.52 -3.34 11.70
N GLY A 350 27.14 -2.06 11.51
CA GLY A 350 26.65 -1.41 10.29
C GLY A 350 25.34 -1.96 9.70
N ARG A 351 24.57 -2.73 10.47
CA ARG A 351 23.28 -3.33 10.09
C ARG A 351 22.10 -2.48 10.56
N PHE A 352 21.90 -1.32 9.94
CA PHE A 352 20.80 -0.43 10.28
C PHE A 352 19.46 -0.97 9.77
N ASP A 353 18.51 -1.19 10.68
CA ASP A 353 17.11 -1.27 10.28
C ASP A 353 16.56 0.11 9.89
N VAL A 354 15.37 0.14 9.28
CA VAL A 354 14.75 1.38 8.80
C VAL A 354 14.42 2.33 9.96
N GLY A 355 13.96 1.82 11.10
CA GLY A 355 13.63 2.64 12.26
C GLY A 355 14.87 3.29 12.88
N GLU A 356 15.96 2.53 12.99
CA GLU A 356 17.26 3.00 13.46
C GLU A 356 17.82 4.08 12.54
N PHE A 357 17.87 3.86 11.22
CA PHE A 357 18.32 4.88 10.28
C PHE A 357 17.49 6.16 10.40
N ARG A 358 16.15 6.03 10.38
CA ARG A 358 15.23 7.17 10.45
C ARG A 358 15.47 8.04 11.67
N ARG A 359 15.80 7.43 12.80
CA ARG A 359 16.10 8.16 14.04
C ARG A 359 17.51 8.70 14.07
N GLU A 360 18.50 7.85 13.84
CA GLU A 360 19.92 8.18 14.06
C GLU A 360 20.46 9.18 13.04
N PHE A 361 19.83 9.30 11.86
CA PHE A 361 20.28 10.22 10.80
C PHE A 361 20.25 11.71 11.23
N ASP A 362 19.23 12.15 11.99
CA ASP A 362 19.12 13.54 12.46
C ASP A 362 18.80 13.65 13.96
N ARG A 363 19.19 12.62 14.72
CA ARG A 363 18.94 12.53 16.17
C ARG A 363 19.46 13.73 16.94
N LYS A 364 20.65 14.25 16.57
CA LYS A 364 21.30 15.39 17.22
C LYS A 364 20.47 16.67 17.21
N ASN A 365 19.52 16.79 16.27
CA ASN A 365 18.60 17.92 16.16
C ASN A 365 17.19 17.57 16.67
N GLY A 366 17.01 16.43 17.34
CA GLY A 366 15.71 15.96 17.82
C GLY A 366 14.73 15.63 16.69
N LYS A 367 15.24 15.20 15.53
CA LYS A 367 14.44 14.91 14.34
C LYS A 367 14.54 13.46 13.89
N VAL A 368 13.49 13.02 13.21
CA VAL A 368 13.40 11.73 12.53
C VAL A 368 13.09 11.96 11.05
N THR A 369 13.55 11.05 10.19
CA THR A 369 13.17 11.05 8.78
C THR A 369 11.86 10.30 8.53
N GLY A 370 11.23 10.59 7.40
CA GLY A 370 10.11 9.79 6.91
C GLY A 370 10.51 8.35 6.57
N ARG A 371 9.53 7.43 6.57
CA ARG A 371 9.68 6.09 6.00
C ARG A 371 9.25 6.12 4.53
N TYR A 372 8.16 6.81 4.21
CA TYR A 372 7.75 7.00 2.83
C TYR A 372 8.70 7.95 2.10
N ASP A 373 9.15 9.05 2.70
CA ASP A 373 10.19 9.91 2.12
C ASP A 373 11.21 10.30 3.19
N ALA A 374 12.39 9.68 3.14
CA ALA A 374 13.44 9.95 4.11
C ALA A 374 14.21 11.25 3.88
N SER A 375 13.96 11.97 2.77
CA SER A 375 14.43 13.35 2.62
C SER A 375 13.61 14.33 3.49
N VAL A 376 12.36 13.97 3.82
CA VAL A 376 11.48 14.74 4.70
C VAL A 376 11.79 14.42 6.16
N ARG A 377 11.87 15.46 6.99
CA ARG A 377 12.16 15.36 8.42
C ARG A 377 11.08 16.00 9.26
N GLY A 378 10.79 15.41 10.41
CA GLY A 378 9.92 15.97 11.44
C GLY A 378 10.53 15.83 12.82
N PHE A 379 9.93 16.49 13.80
CA PHE A 379 10.37 16.35 15.19
C PHE A 379 10.08 14.95 15.72
N ASP A 380 11.06 14.37 16.42
CA ASP A 380 10.82 13.20 17.25
C ASP A 380 10.03 13.66 18.49
N PRO A 381 8.83 13.13 18.78
CA PRO A 381 8.09 13.47 19.99
C PRO A 381 8.80 13.02 21.28
N TYR A 382 9.75 12.08 21.19
CA TYR A 382 10.50 11.55 22.33
C TYR A 382 12.01 11.45 22.01
N PRO A 383 12.70 12.58 21.74
CA PRO A 383 14.08 12.59 21.22
C PRO A 383 15.09 11.95 22.19
N ASP A 384 14.81 12.02 23.50
CA ASP A 384 15.64 11.44 24.56
C ASP A 384 15.37 9.95 24.80
N SER A 385 14.29 9.40 24.23
CA SER A 385 13.94 8.00 24.42
C SER A 385 14.88 7.08 23.63
N SER A 386 15.18 5.90 24.15
CA SER A 386 15.81 4.82 23.37
C SER A 386 14.80 4.10 22.46
N SER A 387 13.49 4.24 22.71
CA SER A 387 12.44 3.58 21.93
C SER A 387 11.94 4.44 20.77
N SER A 388 11.75 3.84 19.59
CA SER A 388 11.29 4.50 18.37
C SER A 388 9.77 4.72 18.38
N ARG A 389 9.29 5.62 19.25
CA ARG A 389 7.87 5.98 19.41
C ARG A 389 7.51 7.23 18.60
N PHE A 390 7.86 7.24 17.31
CA PHE A 390 7.62 8.37 16.42
C PHE A 390 6.84 7.93 15.17
N GLY A 391 6.02 8.84 14.65
CA GLY A 391 5.25 8.64 13.42
C GLY A 391 6.10 8.77 12.16
N ASP A 392 5.46 8.84 10.99
CA ASP A 392 6.10 9.14 9.72
C ASP A 392 5.84 10.60 9.31
N PRO A 393 6.80 11.52 9.43
CA PRO A 393 6.59 12.92 9.05
C PRO A 393 6.29 13.12 7.56
N SER A 394 6.62 12.16 6.69
CA SER A 394 6.31 12.22 5.26
C SER A 394 4.92 11.69 4.90
N GLY A 395 4.35 10.80 5.72
CA GLY A 395 3.05 10.17 5.48
C GLY A 395 1.93 10.73 6.36
N ASP A 396 2.17 10.88 7.66
CA ASP A 396 1.16 11.30 8.63
C ASP A 396 0.63 12.71 8.33
N ALA A 397 1.50 13.58 7.81
CA ALA A 397 1.13 14.92 7.38
C ALA A 397 0.13 14.95 6.22
N LEU A 398 0.02 13.87 5.45
CA LEU A 398 -0.84 13.79 4.25
C LEU A 398 -2.22 13.19 4.52
N GLN A 399 -2.40 12.44 5.61
CA GLN A 399 -3.64 11.69 5.84
C GLN A 399 -4.88 12.58 5.88
N ALA A 400 -4.84 13.66 6.67
CA ALA A 400 -5.95 14.58 6.84
C ALA A 400 -6.33 15.36 5.55
N PRO A 401 -5.39 16.05 4.86
CA PRO A 401 -5.73 16.76 3.64
C PRO A 401 -6.18 15.81 2.52
N LEU A 402 -5.59 14.61 2.40
CA LEU A 402 -5.98 13.63 1.38
C LEU A 402 -7.38 13.06 1.62
N THR A 403 -7.72 12.70 2.87
CA THR A 403 -9.07 12.26 3.24
C THR A 403 -10.09 13.33 2.92
N SER A 404 -9.82 14.57 3.33
CA SER A 404 -10.72 15.70 3.14
C SER A 404 -10.92 16.03 1.66
N ALA A 405 -9.85 15.98 0.86
CA ALA A 405 -9.91 16.16 -0.59
C ALA A 405 -10.77 15.09 -1.27
N ALA A 406 -10.58 13.82 -0.90
CA ALA A 406 -11.37 12.72 -1.44
C ALA A 406 -12.86 12.90 -1.15
N VAL A 407 -13.21 13.18 0.11
CA VAL A 407 -14.60 13.42 0.52
C VAL A 407 -15.19 14.64 -0.20
N ASP A 408 -14.45 15.74 -0.30
CA ASP A 408 -14.91 16.95 -0.99
C ASP A 408 -15.20 16.68 -2.48
N VAL A 409 -14.27 16.02 -3.18
CA VAL A 409 -14.44 15.68 -4.60
C VAL A 409 -15.63 14.75 -4.80
N LEU A 410 -15.71 13.65 -4.04
CA LEU A 410 -16.81 12.68 -4.17
C LEU A 410 -18.17 13.34 -3.91
N THR A 411 -18.30 14.11 -2.84
CA THR A 411 -19.58 14.66 -2.40
C THR A 411 -19.99 15.93 -3.15
N ARG A 412 -19.06 16.86 -3.41
CA ARG A 412 -19.37 18.17 -4.01
C ARG A 412 -19.17 18.20 -5.52
N LYS A 413 -18.12 17.57 -6.05
CA LYS A 413 -17.88 17.55 -7.50
C LYS A 413 -18.64 16.42 -8.20
N LEU A 414 -18.65 15.22 -7.60
CA LEU A 414 -19.24 14.04 -8.22
C LEU A 414 -20.66 13.72 -7.73
N ASN A 415 -21.17 14.48 -6.75
CA ASN A 415 -22.50 14.30 -6.17
C ASN A 415 -22.78 12.87 -5.65
N TRP A 416 -21.74 12.16 -5.21
CA TRP A 416 -21.85 10.84 -4.60
C TRP A 416 -21.63 10.97 -3.10
N ARG A 417 -22.66 10.62 -2.31
CA ARG A 417 -22.71 10.89 -0.86
C ARG A 417 -22.98 9.61 -0.06
N PRO A 418 -22.01 8.70 0.05
CA PRO A 418 -22.09 7.61 1.01
C PRO A 418 -22.20 8.12 2.43
N ASP A 419 -22.85 7.35 3.29
CA ASP A 419 -22.79 7.50 4.73
C ASP A 419 -21.47 6.94 5.31
N GLY A 420 -21.21 7.20 6.58
CA GLY A 420 -20.02 6.69 7.27
C GLY A 420 -18.71 7.43 6.94
N SER A 421 -17.61 6.89 7.43
CA SER A 421 -16.27 7.46 7.29
C SER A 421 -15.60 7.05 5.97
N TYR A 422 -14.77 7.95 5.43
CA TYR A 422 -13.86 7.62 4.34
C TYR A 422 -12.51 7.17 4.91
N GLU A 423 -12.08 5.96 4.58
CA GLU A 423 -10.86 5.34 5.12
C GLU A 423 -9.69 5.46 4.13
N VAL A 424 -8.91 6.56 4.20
CA VAL A 424 -7.75 6.74 3.30
C VAL A 424 -6.63 5.73 3.56
N LEU A 425 -6.46 5.35 4.83
CA LEU A 425 -5.53 4.33 5.29
C LEU A 425 -6.11 3.68 6.54
N ASN A 426 -6.49 2.41 6.44
CA ASN A 426 -7.12 1.65 7.50
C ASN A 426 -6.15 0.64 8.10
N GLY A 427 -5.48 1.02 9.19
CA GLY A 427 -4.52 0.15 9.89
C GLY A 427 -5.14 -1.13 10.48
N SER A 428 -6.46 -1.18 10.68
CA SER A 428 -7.14 -2.40 11.13
C SER A 428 -7.11 -3.50 10.06
N VAL A 429 -7.09 -3.12 8.77
CA VAL A 429 -6.94 -4.08 7.67
C VAL A 429 -5.60 -4.79 7.77
N GLU A 430 -4.50 -4.04 7.89
CA GLU A 430 -3.16 -4.60 8.05
C GLU A 430 -3.04 -5.50 9.28
N GLY A 431 -3.56 -5.05 10.43
CA GLY A 431 -3.51 -5.81 11.69
C GLY A 431 -4.27 -7.15 11.67
N HIS A 432 -5.22 -7.31 10.74
CA HIS A 432 -6.00 -8.53 10.57
C HIS A 432 -5.71 -9.27 9.26
N TRP A 433 -4.70 -8.83 8.51
CA TRP A 433 -4.39 -9.39 7.20
C TRP A 433 -3.72 -10.75 7.33
N ASP A 434 -4.26 -11.74 6.61
CA ASP A 434 -3.59 -13.03 6.47
C ASP A 434 -2.53 -12.94 5.36
N PHE A 435 -1.29 -12.68 5.76
CA PHE A 435 -0.10 -12.80 4.90
C PHE A 435 0.30 -14.26 4.64
N GLY A 436 -0.52 -15.24 5.03
CA GLY A 436 -0.17 -16.65 5.03
C GLY A 436 0.64 -17.05 6.27
N ARG A 437 0.92 -18.35 6.41
CA ARG A 437 1.68 -18.91 7.54
C ARG A 437 3.07 -19.39 7.11
N GLY A 438 4.10 -19.12 7.93
CA GLY A 438 5.37 -19.88 7.95
C GLY A 438 6.51 -19.38 7.05
N ILE A 439 7.33 -20.34 6.56
CA ILE A 439 8.64 -20.17 5.88
C ILE A 439 8.60 -19.49 4.50
N ASN A 440 7.41 -19.24 3.94
CA ASN A 440 7.21 -18.67 2.61
C ASN A 440 6.35 -17.40 2.70
N PRO A 441 6.92 -16.25 3.09
CA PRO A 441 6.16 -15.02 3.15
C PRO A 441 5.73 -14.58 1.74
N PRO A 442 4.69 -13.73 1.60
CA PRO A 442 4.12 -13.41 0.29
C PRO A 442 5.12 -12.80 -0.68
N GLN A 443 4.97 -13.18 -1.94
CA GLN A 443 5.74 -12.62 -3.06
C GLN A 443 4.92 -12.71 -4.35
N SER A 444 5.27 -11.89 -5.33
CA SER A 444 4.66 -11.82 -6.66
C SER A 444 5.67 -11.91 -7.81
N VAL A 445 6.94 -12.17 -7.50
CA VAL A 445 8.01 -12.36 -8.48
C VAL A 445 7.72 -13.55 -9.39
N SER A 446 7.17 -14.64 -8.85
CA SER A 446 6.73 -15.78 -9.66
C SER A 446 5.64 -15.41 -10.66
N GLU A 447 4.66 -14.63 -10.24
CA GLU A 447 3.55 -14.20 -11.08
C GLU A 447 4.03 -13.21 -12.12
N LEU A 448 4.94 -12.30 -11.78
CA LEU A 448 5.57 -11.40 -12.75
C LEU A 448 6.27 -12.20 -13.87
N ARG A 449 7.01 -13.26 -13.51
CA ARG A 449 7.61 -14.17 -14.50
C ARG A 449 6.55 -14.86 -15.36
N GLN A 450 5.48 -15.36 -14.74
CA GLN A 450 4.42 -16.10 -15.42
C GLN A 450 3.61 -15.23 -16.37
N ILE A 451 3.20 -14.02 -15.98
CA ILE A 451 2.42 -13.13 -16.86
C ILE A 451 3.24 -12.68 -18.07
N LEU A 452 4.54 -12.39 -17.87
CA LEU A 452 5.45 -12.06 -18.95
C LEU A 452 5.69 -13.25 -19.87
N ALA A 453 5.80 -14.47 -19.34
CA ALA A 453 5.94 -15.68 -20.16
C ALA A 453 4.65 -16.02 -20.93
N THR A 454 3.49 -15.71 -20.34
CA THR A 454 2.16 -16.04 -20.90
C THR A 454 1.78 -15.11 -22.04
N ASP A 455 2.04 -13.80 -21.90
CA ASP A 455 1.68 -12.81 -22.90
C ASP A 455 2.92 -12.07 -23.38
N ALA A 456 3.35 -12.36 -24.61
CA ALA A 456 4.50 -11.71 -25.25
C ALA A 456 4.27 -10.21 -25.52
N LYS A 457 3.02 -9.74 -25.48
CA LYS A 457 2.64 -8.33 -25.68
C LYS A 457 2.53 -7.54 -24.38
N LEU A 458 2.60 -8.20 -23.22
CA LEU A 458 2.57 -7.52 -21.93
C LEU A 458 3.91 -6.81 -21.67
N ASN A 459 3.84 -5.50 -21.43
CA ASN A 459 4.97 -4.67 -20.98
C ASN A 459 4.77 -4.21 -19.53
N VAL A 460 5.87 -4.01 -18.80
CA VAL A 460 5.85 -3.64 -17.39
C VAL A 460 6.71 -2.38 -17.18
N LEU A 461 6.15 -1.38 -16.52
CA LEU A 461 6.90 -0.23 -16.00
C LEU A 461 6.98 -0.36 -14.48
N VAL A 462 8.19 -0.28 -13.95
CA VAL A 462 8.46 -0.24 -12.51
C VAL A 462 9.13 1.09 -12.18
N ALA A 463 8.47 1.91 -11.37
CA ALA A 463 8.94 3.23 -10.96
C ALA A 463 9.18 3.27 -9.45
N HIS A 464 10.25 3.91 -8.98
CA HIS A 464 10.53 4.12 -7.55
C HIS A 464 11.02 5.55 -7.27
N GLY A 465 10.91 5.95 -6.01
CA GLY A 465 11.67 7.07 -5.45
C GLY A 465 13.02 6.66 -4.88
N LEU A 466 14.00 7.56 -4.95
CA LEU A 466 15.34 7.39 -4.35
C LEU A 466 15.32 7.30 -2.83
N PHE A 467 14.43 8.04 -2.18
CA PHE A 467 14.41 8.21 -0.71
C PHE A 467 13.36 7.32 -0.03
N ASP A 468 12.80 6.38 -0.78
CA ASP A 468 11.82 5.42 -0.30
C ASP A 468 12.50 4.39 0.63
N LEU A 469 12.04 4.35 1.89
CA LEU A 469 12.45 3.34 2.87
C LEU A 469 11.34 2.33 3.18
N ALA A 470 10.13 2.52 2.62
CA ALA A 470 9.05 1.54 2.70
C ALA A 470 9.33 0.38 1.73
N THR A 471 9.69 0.69 0.49
CA THR A 471 10.08 -0.26 -0.55
C THR A 471 11.31 0.24 -1.32
N PRO A 472 12.53 0.15 -0.74
CA PRO A 472 13.74 0.67 -1.37
C PRO A 472 13.95 0.15 -2.79
N TYR A 473 14.22 1.09 -3.71
CA TYR A 473 14.32 0.80 -5.14
C TYR A 473 15.32 -0.31 -5.48
N PHE A 474 16.36 -0.46 -4.68
CA PHE A 474 17.45 -1.38 -4.96
C PHE A 474 17.07 -2.84 -4.69
N GLY A 475 16.13 -3.11 -3.78
CA GLY A 475 15.53 -4.44 -3.61
C GLY A 475 14.86 -4.89 -4.91
N THR A 476 13.97 -4.05 -5.44
CA THR A 476 13.31 -4.27 -6.72
C THR A 476 14.31 -4.40 -7.87
N LYS A 477 15.30 -3.50 -7.98
CA LYS A 477 16.32 -3.58 -9.04
C LYS A 477 17.07 -4.92 -9.02
N ARG A 478 17.40 -5.43 -7.83
CA ARG A 478 18.06 -6.73 -7.70
C ARG A 478 17.15 -7.87 -8.16
N VAL A 479 15.87 -7.85 -7.82
CA VAL A 479 14.90 -8.85 -8.31
C VAL A 479 14.80 -8.81 -9.83
N LEU A 480 14.69 -7.62 -10.42
CA LEU A 480 14.56 -7.45 -11.88
C LEU A 480 15.81 -7.92 -12.62
N ASP A 481 17.01 -7.70 -12.07
CA ASP A 481 18.27 -8.19 -12.64
C ASP A 481 18.39 -9.72 -12.65
N GLN A 482 17.57 -10.41 -11.87
CA GLN A 482 17.51 -11.87 -11.77
C GLN A 482 16.33 -12.45 -12.56
N MET A 483 15.67 -11.63 -13.38
CA MET A 483 14.62 -12.11 -14.29
C MET A 483 15.24 -12.81 -15.51
N PRO A 484 14.56 -13.84 -16.07
CA PRO A 484 14.99 -14.44 -17.32
C PRO A 484 15.09 -13.42 -18.46
N ALA A 485 15.94 -13.67 -19.45
CA ALA A 485 16.21 -12.74 -20.55
C ALA A 485 14.93 -12.28 -21.29
N PHE A 486 13.93 -13.17 -21.46
CA PHE A 486 12.65 -12.85 -22.12
C PHE A 486 11.85 -11.75 -21.42
N ALA A 487 12.10 -11.51 -20.13
CA ALA A 487 11.44 -10.49 -19.33
C ALA A 487 12.17 -9.15 -19.40
N THR A 488 13.51 -9.16 -19.45
CA THR A 488 14.34 -7.95 -19.35
C THR A 488 14.07 -6.91 -20.45
N GLN A 489 13.66 -7.33 -21.65
CA GLN A 489 13.32 -6.43 -22.75
C GLN A 489 11.94 -5.75 -22.60
N ARG A 490 11.09 -6.29 -21.71
CA ARG A 490 9.69 -5.86 -21.52
C ARG A 490 9.44 -5.27 -20.14
N VAL A 491 10.48 -5.12 -19.33
CA VAL A 491 10.41 -4.49 -18.02
C VAL A 491 11.28 -3.24 -18.04
N LYS A 492 10.65 -2.07 -17.99
CA LYS A 492 11.33 -0.79 -17.82
C LYS A 492 11.43 -0.45 -16.33
N PHE A 493 12.62 -0.06 -15.88
CA PHE A 493 12.88 0.34 -14.49
C PHE A 493 13.32 1.80 -14.45
N ALA A 494 12.55 2.64 -13.76
CA ALA A 494 12.80 4.07 -13.60
C ALA A 494 12.88 4.44 -12.11
N VAL A 495 13.80 5.35 -11.77
CA VAL A 495 13.99 5.83 -10.39
C VAL A 495 14.10 7.34 -10.42
N TYR A 496 13.31 8.00 -9.56
CA TYR A 496 13.16 9.45 -9.54
C TYR A 496 13.57 10.05 -8.19
N PRO A 497 13.96 11.34 -8.15
CA PRO A 497 14.01 12.09 -6.89
C PRO A 497 12.66 12.03 -6.16
N GLY A 498 12.70 11.85 -4.84
CA GLY A 498 11.53 11.70 -3.98
C GLY A 498 11.46 10.34 -3.29
N GLY A 499 10.53 10.22 -2.36
CA GLY A 499 10.24 8.98 -1.64
C GLY A 499 9.29 8.02 -2.37
N HIS A 500 8.60 7.19 -1.59
CA HIS A 500 7.58 6.25 -2.00
C HIS A 500 6.54 6.88 -2.94
N MET A 501 6.12 8.09 -2.59
CA MET A 501 5.19 8.93 -3.34
C MET A 501 5.95 9.94 -4.20
N PHE A 502 6.99 9.53 -4.93
CA PHE A 502 7.91 10.41 -5.66
C PHE A 502 7.20 11.43 -6.58
N TYR A 503 5.99 11.11 -7.03
CA TYR A 503 5.13 11.98 -7.82
C TYR A 503 4.61 13.22 -7.05
N SER A 504 4.85 13.33 -5.74
CA SER A 504 4.66 14.58 -5.01
C SER A 504 5.58 15.69 -5.54
N GLN A 505 6.78 15.31 -6.02
CA GLN A 505 7.72 16.23 -6.66
C GLN A 505 7.34 16.48 -8.12
N GLY A 506 7.29 17.75 -8.54
CA GLY A 506 6.84 18.15 -9.87
C GLY A 506 7.63 17.50 -11.02
N GLY A 507 8.97 17.56 -10.96
CA GLY A 507 9.82 16.97 -12.00
C GLY A 507 9.66 15.46 -12.12
N SER A 508 9.59 14.76 -10.99
CA SER A 508 9.38 13.31 -10.94
C SER A 508 8.00 12.90 -11.43
N ARG A 509 6.94 13.66 -11.10
CA ARG A 509 5.58 13.44 -11.60
C ARG A 509 5.49 13.59 -13.12
N GLN A 510 6.11 14.63 -13.67
CA GLN A 510 6.14 14.88 -15.11
C GLN A 510 6.87 13.76 -15.86
N ALA A 511 8.06 13.39 -15.39
CA ALA A 511 8.83 12.30 -15.98
C ALA A 511 8.07 10.97 -15.91
N PHE A 512 7.43 10.67 -14.77
CA PHE A 512 6.64 9.46 -14.62
C PHE A 512 5.41 9.42 -15.53
N ARG A 513 4.68 10.54 -15.66
CA ARG A 513 3.59 10.63 -16.66
C ARG A 513 4.09 10.32 -18.06
N SER A 514 5.22 10.88 -18.48
CA SER A 514 5.79 10.63 -19.81
C SER A 514 6.12 9.16 -20.03
N GLU A 515 6.64 8.47 -19.00
CA GLU A 515 6.93 7.03 -19.08
C GLU A 515 5.67 6.17 -19.20
N VAL A 516 4.63 6.52 -18.45
CA VAL A 516 3.33 5.81 -18.54
C VAL A 516 2.66 6.09 -19.90
N GLU A 517 2.74 7.33 -20.40
CA GLU A 517 2.23 7.69 -21.71
C GLU A 517 2.93 6.90 -22.83
N ALA A 518 4.26 6.78 -22.76
CA ALA A 518 5.03 5.99 -23.71
C ALA A 518 4.58 4.52 -23.69
N LEU A 519 4.49 3.90 -22.51
CA LEU A 519 4.03 2.52 -22.35
C LEU A 519 2.62 2.29 -22.93
N ILE A 520 1.70 3.24 -22.78
CA ILE A 520 0.31 3.08 -23.20
C ILE A 520 0.13 3.29 -24.71
N ARG A 521 0.99 4.11 -25.33
CA ARG A 521 0.92 4.44 -26.76
C ARG A 521 1.68 3.46 -27.66
N GLU A 522 2.55 2.62 -27.11
CA GLU A 522 3.10 1.42 -27.78
C GLU A 522 2.00 0.40 -28.12
#